data_AF-A0A8J6YUS8-F1
#
_entry.id   AF-A0A8J6YUS8-F1
#
_cell.length_a   1.000
_cell.length_b   1.000
_cell.length_c   1.000
_cell.angle_alpha   90.00
_cell.angle_beta   90.00
_cell.angle_gamma   90.00
#
_symmetry.space_group_name_H-M   'P 1'
#
loop_
_entity.id
_entity.type
_entity.pdbx_description
1 polymer ?
#
loop_
_entity_poly.entity_id
_entity_poly.type
_entity_poly.pdbx_seq_one_letter_code
_entity_poly.pdbx_strand_id
1 'polypeptide(L)'
;MSEQNDWRKQALDLGPVLLFVGGYLLVRDQSFAIGGRDYAGFVIVTACFIPILALSNWLLYRLTGKVSRMQILTLVLAVVFGGLTVALNDERFFKMKSTLAFGIFSGLLWIGLARGQSWLEFIMDGALPITHEGWMILTRRLAVFFACIAAANEVIWRGFSTDVFVAWDTFGQMAAMMGFFLAQAGLLKRHSTEDIPPRAR
;
A
#
# COMPACT_ATOMS: atom_id res chain seq x y z
N MET A 1 -31.44 3.83 12.43
CA MET A 1 -31.09 3.04 11.22
C MET A 1 -30.89 4.02 10.06
N SER A 2 -29.64 4.42 9.79
CA SER A 2 -29.28 5.15 8.55
C SER A 2 -27.77 5.00 8.30
N GLU A 3 -27.29 3.76 8.28
CA GLU A 3 -25.91 3.42 7.88
C GLU A 3 -25.78 3.19 6.37
N GLN A 4 -26.83 3.51 5.62
CA GLN A 4 -26.96 3.16 4.21
C GLN A 4 -26.84 4.44 3.38
N ASN A 5 -25.64 4.64 2.81
CA ASN A 5 -25.34 5.60 1.75
C ASN A 5 -24.97 7.04 2.15
N ASP A 6 -23.92 7.22 2.97
CA ASP A 6 -23.28 8.54 3.10
C ASP A 6 -22.33 8.77 1.92
N TRP A 7 -22.90 9.19 0.78
CA TRP A 7 -22.18 9.48 -0.47
C TRP A 7 -20.98 10.42 -0.28
N ARG A 8 -20.99 11.24 0.79
CA ARG A 8 -19.88 12.11 1.18
C ARG A 8 -18.64 11.33 1.58
N LYS A 9 -18.81 10.21 2.29
CA LYS A 9 -17.70 9.32 2.67
C LYS A 9 -17.11 8.63 1.45
N GLN A 10 -17.97 8.07 0.61
CA GLN A 10 -17.53 7.47 -0.66
C GLN A 10 -16.83 8.49 -1.56
N ALA A 11 -17.35 9.72 -1.64
CA ALA A 11 -16.73 10.80 -2.41
C ALA A 11 -15.36 11.22 -1.82
N LEU A 12 -15.20 11.22 -0.50
CA LEU A 12 -13.91 11.53 0.14
C LEU A 12 -12.90 10.38 0.02
N ASP A 13 -13.37 9.13 0.00
CA ASP A 13 -12.52 7.95 -0.17
C ASP A 13 -12.06 7.78 -1.62
N LEU A 14 -12.96 7.93 -2.60
CA LEU A 14 -12.68 7.74 -4.03
C LEU A 14 -12.25 9.02 -4.74
N GLY A 15 -12.67 10.18 -4.25
CA GLY A 15 -12.41 11.49 -4.87
C GLY A 15 -10.94 11.77 -5.15
N PRO A 16 -10.02 11.59 -4.19
CA PRO A 16 -8.59 11.76 -4.43
C PRO A 16 -8.07 10.87 -5.56
N VAL A 17 -8.51 9.61 -5.60
CA VAL A 17 -8.07 8.64 -6.60
C VAL A 17 -8.58 9.04 -7.99
N LEU A 18 -9.85 9.44 -8.09
CA LEU A 18 -10.42 9.92 -9.35
C LEU A 18 -9.75 11.21 -9.84
N LEU A 19 -9.46 12.16 -8.93
CA LEU A 19 -8.73 13.37 -9.24
C LEU A 19 -7.30 13.07 -9.70
N PHE A 20 -6.62 12.10 -9.07
CA PHE A 20 -5.30 11.64 -9.50
C PHE A 20 -5.35 11.07 -10.92
N VAL A 21 -6.28 10.16 -11.19
CA VAL A 21 -6.41 9.52 -12.51
C VAL A 21 -6.73 10.57 -13.58
N GLY A 22 -7.70 11.47 -13.32
CA GLY A 22 -8.05 12.55 -14.23
C GLY A 22 -6.86 13.49 -14.49
N GLY A 23 -6.18 13.94 -13.44
CA GLY A 23 -4.98 14.77 -13.55
C GLY A 23 -3.84 14.08 -14.30
N TYR A 24 -3.61 12.80 -14.03
CA TYR A 24 -2.60 12.00 -14.72
C TYR A 24 -2.89 11.91 -16.22
N LEU A 25 -4.13 11.59 -16.61
CA LEU A 25 -4.51 11.47 -18.03
C LEU A 25 -4.36 12.80 -18.79
N LEU A 26 -4.60 13.93 -18.15
CA LEU A 26 -4.49 15.26 -18.77
C LEU A 26 -3.03 15.71 -18.95
N VAL A 27 -2.15 15.27 -18.06
CA VAL A 27 -0.82 15.87 -17.89
C VAL A 27 0.31 14.88 -18.22
N ARG A 28 0.02 13.57 -18.39
CA ARG A 28 1.03 12.52 -18.64
C ARG A 28 1.96 12.78 -19.83
N ASP A 29 1.46 13.44 -20.87
CA ASP A 29 2.21 13.73 -22.11
C ASP A 29 2.87 15.13 -22.07
N GLN A 30 2.77 15.84 -20.94
CA GLN A 30 3.31 17.18 -20.74
C GLN A 30 4.54 17.15 -19.83
N SER A 31 5.49 18.03 -20.12
CA SER A 31 6.64 18.33 -19.26
C SER A 31 6.57 19.79 -18.83
N PHE A 32 6.93 20.08 -17.58
CA PHE A 32 6.87 21.43 -17.03
C PHE A 32 8.24 21.81 -16.51
N ALA A 33 8.74 22.94 -16.99
CA ALA A 33 9.95 23.56 -16.48
C ALA A 33 9.60 24.38 -15.23
N ILE A 34 10.02 23.92 -14.05
CA ILE A 34 9.84 24.65 -12.78
C ILE A 34 11.22 24.90 -12.18
N GLY A 35 11.60 26.18 -12.04
CA GLY A 35 12.88 26.56 -11.43
C GLY A 35 14.12 26.07 -12.19
N GLY A 36 14.03 25.92 -13.52
CA GLY A 36 15.13 25.46 -14.36
C GLY A 36 15.34 23.94 -14.39
N ARG A 37 14.39 23.15 -13.83
CA ARG A 37 14.34 21.69 -13.97
C ARG A 37 13.07 21.26 -14.68
N ASP A 38 13.20 20.27 -15.55
CA ASP A 38 12.06 19.65 -16.22
C ASP A 38 11.48 18.55 -15.34
N TYR A 39 10.19 18.70 -15.03
CA TYR A 39 9.40 17.70 -14.33
C TYR A 39 8.45 17.04 -15.31
N ALA A 40 8.48 15.71 -15.34
CA ALA A 40 7.47 14.94 -16.06
C ALA A 40 6.10 15.15 -15.40
N GLY A 41 5.03 15.17 -16.21
CA GLY A 41 3.67 15.42 -15.74
C GLY A 41 3.22 14.53 -14.58
N PHE A 42 3.69 13.27 -14.53
CA PHE A 42 3.38 12.36 -13.42
C PHE A 42 3.92 12.85 -12.06
N VAL A 43 5.07 13.54 -12.05
CA VAL A 43 5.69 14.06 -10.82
C VAL A 43 4.84 15.17 -10.23
N ILE A 44 4.32 16.06 -11.09
CA ILE A 44 3.45 17.17 -10.68
C ILE A 44 2.11 16.65 -10.19
N VAL A 45 1.52 15.70 -10.92
CA VAL A 45 0.25 15.08 -10.51
C VAL A 45 0.41 14.38 -9.15
N THR A 46 1.53 13.70 -8.93
CA THR A 46 1.86 13.11 -7.63
C THR A 46 2.00 14.18 -6.54
N ALA A 47 2.71 15.28 -6.82
CA ALA A 47 2.89 16.39 -5.90
C ALA A 47 1.56 17.05 -5.50
N CYS A 48 0.61 17.19 -6.43
CA CYS A 48 -0.73 17.71 -6.18
C CYS A 48 -1.64 16.69 -5.48
N PHE A 49 -1.45 15.39 -5.74
CA PHE A 49 -2.26 14.34 -5.15
C PHE A 49 -2.05 14.19 -3.64
N ILE A 50 -0.81 14.30 -3.17
CA ILE A 50 -0.48 14.18 -1.74
C ILE A 50 -1.31 15.16 -0.86
N PRO A 51 -1.34 16.48 -1.11
CA PRO A 51 -2.14 17.41 -0.31
C PRO A 51 -3.65 17.18 -0.47
N ILE A 52 -4.13 16.76 -1.66
CA ILE A 52 -5.53 16.40 -1.88
C ILE A 52 -5.91 15.17 -1.03
N LEU A 53 -5.08 14.13 -1.04
CA LEU A 53 -5.29 12.92 -0.24
C LEU A 53 -5.27 13.22 1.26
N ALA A 54 -4.34 14.09 1.70
CA ALA A 54 -4.28 14.56 3.08
C ALA A 54 -5.54 15.35 3.48
N LEU A 55 -5.99 16.26 2.62
CA LEU A 55 -7.20 17.05 2.85
C LEU A 55 -8.45 16.17 2.92
N SER A 56 -8.59 15.21 2.02
CA SER A 56 -9.71 14.27 2.04
C SER A 56 -9.72 13.41 3.30
N ASN A 57 -8.56 12.90 3.75
CA ASN A 57 -8.47 12.18 5.02
C ASN A 57 -8.83 13.07 6.21
N TRP A 58 -8.42 14.34 6.20
CA TRP A 58 -8.76 15.32 7.23
C TRP A 58 -10.26 15.65 7.26
N LEU A 59 -10.89 15.82 6.10
CA LEU A 59 -12.33 16.02 5.99
C LEU A 59 -13.10 14.77 6.43
N LEU A 60 -12.62 13.58 6.10
CA LEU A 60 -13.22 12.32 6.55
C LEU A 60 -13.14 12.19 8.07
N TYR A 61 -12.01 12.57 8.68
CA TYR A 61 -11.85 12.65 10.12
C TYR A 61 -12.86 13.63 10.75
N ARG A 62 -13.05 14.82 10.16
CA ARG A 62 -14.04 15.80 10.63
C ARG A 62 -15.47 15.28 10.58
N LEU A 63 -15.81 14.48 9.58
CA LEU A 63 -17.17 13.92 9.40
C LEU A 63 -17.43 12.68 10.25
N THR A 64 -16.44 11.79 10.38
CA THR A 64 -16.62 10.47 10.99
C THR A 64 -16.02 10.37 12.39
N GLY A 65 -15.17 11.33 12.78
CA GLY A 65 -14.43 11.32 14.05
C GLY A 65 -13.35 10.24 14.14
N LYS A 66 -13.17 9.43 13.09
CA LYS A 66 -12.26 8.29 13.02
C LYS A 66 -11.68 8.19 11.60
N VAL A 67 -10.41 7.87 11.50
CA VAL A 67 -9.73 7.48 10.25
C VAL A 67 -9.24 6.06 10.44
N SER A 68 -9.45 5.18 9.45
CA SER A 68 -8.98 3.80 9.57
C SER A 68 -7.45 3.76 9.58
N ARG A 69 -6.87 2.81 10.32
CA ARG A 69 -5.40 2.67 10.38
C ARG A 69 -4.82 2.40 8.99
N MET A 70 -5.55 1.67 8.15
CA MET A 70 -5.20 1.40 6.76
C MET A 70 -5.16 2.68 5.89
N GLN A 71 -6.08 3.62 6.10
CA GLN A 71 -6.07 4.93 5.43
C GLN A 71 -4.87 5.78 5.87
N ILE A 72 -4.58 5.83 7.17
CA ILE A 72 -3.41 6.56 7.70
C ILE A 72 -2.12 5.98 7.11
N LEU A 73 -1.98 4.65 7.11
CA LEU A 73 -0.83 3.98 6.53
C LEU A 73 -0.67 4.32 5.04
N THR A 74 -1.76 4.27 4.27
CA THR A 74 -1.77 4.65 2.85
C THR A 74 -1.34 6.09 2.66
N LEU A 75 -1.82 7.03 3.48
CA LEU A 75 -1.42 8.43 3.42
C LEU A 75 0.07 8.60 3.73
N VAL A 76 0.58 7.96 4.79
CA VAL A 76 2.01 8.01 5.14
C VAL A 76 2.87 7.47 4.00
N LEU A 77 2.51 6.32 3.42
CA LEU A 77 3.21 5.74 2.29
C LEU A 77 3.15 6.66 1.06
N ALA A 78 2.00 7.24 0.75
CA ALA A 78 1.84 8.18 -0.37
C ALA A 78 2.71 9.43 -0.19
N VAL A 79 2.79 9.97 1.03
CA VAL A 79 3.67 11.10 1.36
C VAL A 79 5.14 10.71 1.21
N VAL A 80 5.55 9.56 1.74
CA VAL A 80 6.94 9.10 1.68
C VAL A 80 7.36 8.81 0.23
N PHE A 81 6.61 7.96 -0.48
CA PHE A 81 6.95 7.58 -1.85
C PHE A 81 6.72 8.71 -2.85
N GLY A 82 5.63 9.47 -2.70
CA GLY A 82 5.37 10.63 -3.56
C GLY A 82 6.38 11.75 -3.31
N GLY A 83 6.73 12.02 -2.05
CA GLY A 83 7.78 12.97 -1.69
C GLY A 83 9.15 12.57 -2.25
N LEU A 84 9.54 11.30 -2.10
CA LEU A 84 10.76 10.76 -2.70
C LEU A 84 10.75 10.86 -4.23
N THR A 85 9.60 10.60 -4.87
CA THR A 85 9.43 10.73 -6.32
C THR A 85 9.71 12.16 -6.79
N VAL A 86 9.14 13.15 -6.09
CA VAL A 86 9.34 14.57 -6.40
C VAL A 86 10.78 15.01 -6.11
N ALA A 87 11.34 14.56 -4.99
CA ALA A 87 12.68 14.98 -4.55
C ALA A 87 13.80 14.40 -5.43
N LEU A 88 13.68 13.13 -5.83
CA LEU A 88 14.73 12.43 -6.57
C LEU A 88 14.64 12.66 -8.08
N ASN A 89 13.42 12.77 -8.65
CA ASN A 89 13.17 13.00 -10.09
C ASN A 89 14.12 12.19 -11.01
N ASP A 90 14.33 10.91 -10.69
CA ASP A 90 15.34 10.04 -11.32
C ASP A 90 14.71 8.70 -11.77
N GLU A 91 15.05 8.27 -12.98
CA GLU A 91 14.60 7.01 -13.59
C GLU A 91 15.05 5.77 -12.79
N ARG A 92 16.17 5.83 -12.06
CA ARG A 92 16.59 4.76 -11.15
C ARG A 92 15.64 4.59 -9.98
N PHE A 93 15.04 5.68 -9.51
CA PHE A 93 14.05 5.61 -8.43
C PHE A 93 12.79 4.85 -8.89
N PHE A 94 12.43 4.96 -10.16
CA PHE A 94 11.32 4.20 -10.74
C PHE A 94 11.52 2.69 -10.56
N LYS A 95 12.74 2.18 -10.80
CA LYS A 95 13.09 0.76 -10.64
C LYS A 95 13.23 0.32 -9.18
N MET A 96 13.82 1.17 -8.34
CA MET A 96 14.08 0.87 -6.92
C MET A 96 12.84 1.00 -6.02
N LYS A 97 11.83 1.76 -6.44
CA LYS A 97 10.57 2.01 -5.71
C LYS A 97 10.00 0.73 -5.08
N SER A 98 9.87 -0.33 -5.87
CA SER A 98 9.26 -1.59 -5.43
C SER A 98 10.12 -2.28 -4.36
N THR A 99 11.46 -2.28 -4.49
CA THR A 99 12.37 -2.78 -3.43
C THR A 99 12.17 -2.02 -2.13
N LEU A 100 12.15 -0.68 -2.17
CA LEU A 100 11.98 0.15 -0.98
C LEU A 100 10.63 -0.09 -0.30
N ALA A 101 9.55 -0.18 -1.08
CA ALA A 101 8.22 -0.47 -0.56
C ALA A 101 8.17 -1.81 0.17
N PHE A 102 8.53 -2.90 -0.51
CA PHE A 102 8.50 -4.23 0.10
C PHE A 102 9.50 -4.35 1.26
N GLY A 103 10.66 -3.71 1.17
CA GLY A 103 11.65 -3.67 2.24
C GLY A 103 11.14 -2.96 3.50
N ILE A 104 10.50 -1.79 3.36
CA ILE A 104 9.89 -1.06 4.48
C ILE A 104 8.77 -1.89 5.10
N PHE A 105 7.86 -2.45 4.30
CA PHE A 105 6.79 -3.30 4.82
C PHE A 105 7.35 -4.51 5.56
N SER A 106 8.32 -5.21 4.98
CA SER A 106 8.98 -6.34 5.62
C SER A 106 9.60 -5.94 6.97
N GLY A 107 10.35 -4.84 7.00
CA GLY A 107 10.99 -4.32 8.20
C GLY A 107 9.98 -3.96 9.30
N LEU A 108 8.89 -3.27 8.95
CA LEU A 108 7.82 -2.93 9.90
C LEU A 108 7.19 -4.20 10.48
N LEU A 109 6.86 -5.19 9.65
CA LEU A 109 6.27 -6.44 10.14
C LEU A 109 7.25 -7.21 11.05
N TRP A 110 8.54 -7.24 10.71
CA TRP A 110 9.57 -7.84 11.56
C TRP A 110 9.73 -7.14 12.90
N ILE A 111 9.68 -5.80 12.93
CA ILE A 111 9.71 -5.02 14.18
C ILE A 111 8.48 -5.35 15.05
N GLY A 112 7.29 -5.45 14.44
CA GLY A 112 6.08 -5.89 15.14
C GLY A 112 6.24 -7.28 15.74
N LEU A 113 6.72 -8.24 14.94
CA LEU A 113 6.96 -9.62 15.39
C LEU A 113 7.99 -9.71 16.52
N ALA A 114 9.06 -8.92 16.46
CA ALA A 114 10.07 -8.85 17.52
C ALA A 114 9.49 -8.32 18.84
N ARG A 115 8.42 -7.51 18.77
CA ARG A 115 7.65 -7.04 19.93
C ARG A 115 6.54 -8.03 20.36
N GLY A 116 6.44 -9.18 19.70
CA GLY A 116 5.37 -10.15 19.94
C GLY A 116 4.00 -9.69 19.48
N GLN A 117 3.93 -8.70 18.58
CA GLN A 117 2.68 -8.11 18.10
C GLN A 117 2.46 -8.36 16.61
N SER A 118 1.24 -8.67 16.23
CA SER A 118 0.82 -8.72 14.83
C SER A 118 0.46 -7.32 14.36
N TRP A 119 1.42 -6.60 13.77
CA TRP A 119 1.12 -5.28 13.20
C TRP A 119 0.20 -5.37 11.98
N LEU A 120 0.17 -6.51 11.30
CA LEU A 120 -0.81 -6.76 10.25
C LEU A 120 -2.23 -6.80 10.83
N GLU A 121 -2.46 -7.54 11.92
CA GLU A 121 -3.75 -7.56 12.62
C GLU A 121 -4.15 -6.19 13.12
N PHE A 122 -3.19 -5.45 13.69
CA PHE A 122 -3.42 -4.09 14.17
C PHE A 122 -3.86 -3.15 13.04
N ILE A 123 -3.19 -3.19 11.89
CA ILE A 123 -3.50 -2.32 10.74
C ILE A 123 -4.83 -2.72 10.09
N MET A 124 -5.06 -4.03 9.92
CA MET A 124 -6.27 -4.57 9.29
C MET A 124 -7.49 -4.54 10.22
N ASP A 125 -7.31 -4.21 11.50
CA ASP A 125 -8.37 -4.05 12.49
C ASP A 125 -9.34 -5.26 12.55
N GLY A 126 -8.80 -6.47 12.43
CA GLY A 126 -9.58 -7.70 12.46
C GLY A 126 -10.40 -7.97 11.19
N ALA A 127 -10.03 -7.42 10.03
CA ALA A 127 -10.71 -7.64 8.75
C ALA A 127 -10.87 -9.12 8.34
N LEU A 128 -10.08 -10.03 8.93
CA LEU A 128 -10.22 -11.47 8.75
C LEU A 128 -10.62 -12.12 10.09
N PRO A 129 -11.63 -13.00 10.10
CA PRO A 129 -12.08 -13.72 11.29
C PRO A 129 -11.10 -14.86 11.60
N ILE A 130 -9.88 -14.54 12.03
CA ILE A 130 -8.87 -15.52 12.42
C ILE A 130 -8.34 -15.26 13.82
N THR A 131 -7.87 -16.32 14.49
CA THR A 131 -7.25 -16.23 15.82
C THR A 131 -6.00 -15.34 15.81
N HIS A 132 -5.68 -14.76 16.97
CA HIS A 132 -4.44 -13.99 17.16
C HIS A 132 -3.17 -14.79 16.80
N GLU A 133 -3.15 -16.10 17.09
CA GLU A 133 -2.07 -16.98 16.68
C GLU A 133 -1.96 -17.08 15.15
N GLY A 134 -3.10 -17.21 14.46
CA GLY A 134 -3.16 -17.19 12.99
C GLY A 134 -2.60 -15.87 12.43
N TRP A 135 -2.93 -14.74 13.05
CA TRP A 135 -2.40 -13.43 12.70
C TRP A 135 -0.87 -13.32 12.88
N MET A 136 -0.33 -13.87 13.97
CA MET A 136 1.13 -13.90 14.19
C MET A 136 1.85 -14.74 13.14
N ILE A 137 1.31 -15.90 12.78
CA ILE A 137 1.87 -16.77 11.74
C ILE A 137 1.77 -16.08 10.38
N LEU A 138 0.63 -15.49 10.05
CA LEU A 138 0.41 -14.78 8.79
C LEU A 138 1.36 -13.60 8.65
N THR A 139 1.51 -12.80 9.71
CA THR A 139 2.44 -11.66 9.76
C THR A 139 3.87 -12.12 9.52
N ARG A 140 4.31 -13.23 10.13
CA ARG A 140 5.65 -13.79 9.92
C ARG A 140 5.85 -14.24 8.48
N ARG A 141 4.90 -14.97 7.91
CA ARG A 141 4.97 -15.44 6.52
C ARG A 141 4.99 -14.27 5.54
N LEU A 142 4.18 -13.25 5.78
CA LEU A 142 4.13 -12.05 4.97
C LEU A 142 5.42 -11.22 5.09
N ALA A 143 6.00 -11.10 6.28
CA ALA A 143 7.27 -10.41 6.49
C ALA A 143 8.41 -11.07 5.70
N VAL A 144 8.49 -12.41 5.74
CA VAL A 144 9.45 -13.19 4.94
C VAL A 144 9.18 -13.03 3.45
N PHE A 145 7.92 -13.14 3.02
CA PHE A 145 7.55 -12.96 1.62
C PHE A 145 7.94 -11.58 1.10
N PHE A 146 7.66 -10.52 1.85
CA PHE A 146 8.08 -9.16 1.47
C PHE A 146 9.60 -8.99 1.44
N ALA A 147 10.35 -9.65 2.33
CA ALA A 147 11.81 -9.65 2.24
C ALA A 147 12.30 -10.34 0.96
N CYS A 148 11.72 -11.51 0.63
CA CYS A 148 12.07 -12.27 -0.56
C CYS A 148 11.76 -11.52 -1.86
N ILE A 149 10.57 -10.91 -1.96
CA ILE A 149 10.18 -10.17 -3.16
C ILE A 149 10.97 -8.86 -3.30
N ALA A 150 11.33 -8.20 -2.19
CA ALA A 150 12.23 -7.05 -2.21
C ALA A 150 13.61 -7.44 -2.75
N ALA A 151 14.18 -8.54 -2.24
CA ALA A 151 15.46 -9.06 -2.72
C ALA A 151 15.39 -9.49 -4.20
N ALA A 152 14.31 -10.17 -4.60
CA ALA A 152 14.08 -10.54 -6.00
C ALA A 152 14.01 -9.30 -6.90
N ASN A 153 13.29 -8.26 -6.48
CA ASN A 153 13.23 -7.00 -7.22
C ASN A 153 14.61 -6.38 -7.36
N GLU A 154 15.40 -6.33 -6.28
CA GLU A 154 16.75 -5.78 -6.27
C GLU A 154 17.69 -6.49 -7.27
N VAL A 155 17.59 -7.81 -7.34
CA VAL A 155 18.34 -8.62 -8.30
C VAL A 155 17.88 -8.35 -9.73
N ILE A 156 16.56 -8.27 -9.95
CA ILE A 156 15.99 -8.08 -11.28
C ILE A 156 16.36 -6.72 -11.87
N TRP A 157 16.13 -5.64 -11.14
CA TRP A 157 16.35 -4.31 -11.72
C TRP A 157 17.84 -3.96 -11.89
N ARG A 158 18.74 -4.58 -11.11
CA ARG A 158 20.19 -4.39 -11.24
C ARG A 158 20.85 -5.33 -12.27
N GLY A 159 20.35 -6.56 -12.38
CA GLY A 159 21.02 -7.63 -13.12
C GLY A 159 20.41 -7.94 -14.49
N PHE A 160 19.19 -7.49 -14.78
CA PHE A 160 18.46 -7.86 -15.99
C PHE A 160 18.09 -6.64 -16.85
N SER A 161 17.62 -6.90 -18.07
CA SER A 161 17.18 -5.85 -19.00
C SER A 161 15.93 -5.12 -18.51
N THR A 162 15.69 -3.93 -19.06
CA THR A 162 14.48 -3.16 -18.75
C THR A 162 13.20 -3.92 -19.10
N ASP A 163 13.18 -4.71 -20.17
CA ASP A 163 12.00 -5.50 -20.56
C ASP A 163 11.66 -6.57 -19.51
N VAL A 164 12.67 -7.25 -18.98
CA VAL A 164 12.50 -8.24 -17.90
C VAL A 164 12.02 -7.54 -16.62
N PHE A 165 12.58 -6.38 -16.30
CA PHE A 165 12.12 -5.58 -15.17
C PHE A 165 10.65 -5.17 -15.31
N VAL A 166 10.23 -4.67 -16.47
CA VAL A 166 8.83 -4.27 -16.71
C VAL A 166 7.89 -5.46 -16.61
N ALA A 167 8.26 -6.62 -17.16
CA ALA A 167 7.47 -7.84 -17.04
C ALA A 167 7.36 -8.31 -15.58
N TRP A 168 8.46 -8.24 -14.81
CA TRP A 168 8.47 -8.54 -13.39
C TRP A 168 7.58 -7.59 -12.59
N ASP A 169 7.73 -6.28 -12.77
CA ASP A 169 6.98 -5.27 -12.03
C ASP A 169 5.47 -5.36 -12.33
N THR A 170 5.12 -5.58 -13.60
CA THR A 170 3.72 -5.64 -14.04
C THR A 170 3.04 -6.96 -13.68
N PHE A 171 3.67 -8.09 -14.00
CA PHE A 171 3.04 -9.41 -13.90
C PHE A 171 3.69 -10.30 -12.84
N GLY A 172 5.01 -10.27 -12.73
CA GLY A 172 5.76 -11.12 -11.81
C GLY A 172 5.38 -10.88 -10.35
N GLN A 173 5.38 -9.63 -9.91
CA GLN A 173 5.02 -9.25 -8.54
C GLN A 173 3.55 -9.56 -8.24
N MET A 174 2.64 -9.31 -9.20
CA MET A 174 1.22 -9.64 -9.06
C MET A 174 1.02 -11.15 -8.91
N ALA A 175 1.65 -11.96 -9.77
CA ALA A 175 1.58 -13.41 -9.72
C ALA A 175 2.17 -13.96 -8.40
N ALA A 176 3.29 -13.39 -7.94
CA ALA A 176 3.90 -13.76 -6.67
C ALA A 176 2.97 -13.47 -5.49
N MET A 177 2.33 -12.30 -5.46
CA MET A 177 1.38 -11.92 -4.42
C MET A 177 0.16 -12.85 -4.41
N MET A 178 -0.41 -13.13 -5.58
CA MET A 178 -1.53 -14.04 -5.72
C MET A 178 -1.16 -15.45 -5.26
N GLY A 179 -0.01 -15.98 -5.70
CA GLY A 179 0.50 -17.27 -5.27
C GLY A 179 0.72 -17.35 -3.76
N PHE A 180 1.23 -16.28 -3.14
CA PHE A 180 1.39 -16.20 -1.70
C PHE A 180 0.06 -16.32 -0.96
N PHE A 181 -0.95 -15.53 -1.35
CA PHE A 181 -2.27 -15.57 -0.70
C PHE A 181 -2.99 -16.90 -0.91
N LEU A 182 -2.89 -17.49 -2.10
CA LEU A 182 -3.41 -18.84 -2.36
C LEU A 182 -2.75 -19.87 -1.44
N ALA A 183 -1.44 -19.78 -1.23
CA ALA A 183 -0.72 -20.64 -0.30
C ALA A 183 -1.11 -20.42 1.18
N GLN A 184 -1.71 -19.26 1.52
CA GLN A 184 -2.21 -18.99 2.87
C GLN A 184 -3.63 -19.49 3.12
N ALA A 185 -4.36 -19.94 2.09
CA ALA A 185 -5.75 -20.40 2.24
C ALA A 185 -5.90 -21.49 3.31
N GLY A 186 -4.96 -22.44 3.37
CA GLY A 186 -4.97 -23.49 4.40
C GLY A 186 -4.72 -22.97 5.82
N LEU A 187 -3.89 -21.93 5.98
CA LEU A 187 -3.66 -21.27 7.28
C LEU A 187 -4.93 -20.55 7.74
N LEU A 188 -5.55 -19.78 6.84
CA LEU A 188 -6.78 -19.05 7.12
C LEU A 188 -7.89 -20.00 7.56
N LYS A 189 -8.07 -21.12 6.84
CA LYS A 189 -9.06 -22.14 7.22
C LYS A 189 -8.77 -22.74 8.61
N ARG A 190 -7.50 -23.06 8.90
CA ARG A 190 -7.11 -23.71 10.18
C ARG A 190 -7.31 -22.79 11.39
N HIS A 191 -7.13 -21.49 11.21
CA HIS A 191 -7.21 -20.49 12.28
C HIS A 191 -8.48 -19.66 12.25
N SER A 192 -9.46 -20.01 11.41
CA SER A 192 -10.73 -19.30 11.31
C SER A 192 -11.51 -19.37 12.63
N THR A 193 -12.08 -18.24 13.03
CA THR A 193 -12.94 -18.11 14.21
C THR A 193 -14.44 -18.12 13.87
N GLU A 194 -14.79 -18.34 12.60
CA GLU A 194 -16.18 -18.39 12.12
C GLU A 194 -17.03 -19.49 12.81
N ASP A 195 -16.38 -20.54 13.32
CA ASP A 195 -17.02 -21.69 13.98
C ASP A 195 -17.11 -21.57 15.52
N ILE A 196 -16.71 -20.44 16.13
CA ILE A 196 -16.80 -20.26 17.59
C ILE A 196 -18.10 -19.48 17.92
N PRO A 197 -19.11 -20.11 18.57
CA PRO A 197 -20.31 -19.39 18.97
C PRO A 197 -19.94 -18.23 19.90
N PRO A 198 -20.63 -17.07 19.79
CA PRO A 198 -20.35 -15.93 20.64
C PRO A 198 -20.42 -16.37 22.11
N ARG A 199 -19.34 -16.17 22.86
CA ARG A 199 -19.40 -16.35 24.32
C ARG A 199 -20.44 -15.36 24.83
N ALA A 200 -21.58 -15.89 25.27
CA ALA A 200 -22.57 -15.14 26.02
C ALA A 200 -21.85 -14.46 27.19
N ARG A 201 -21.83 -13.13 27.17
CA ARG A 201 -21.50 -12.29 28.31
C ARG A 201 -22.78 -11.87 28.99
#